data_AF-A0A8J7LMU0-F1
#
_entry.id   AF-A0A8J7LMU0-F1
#
_cell.length_a   1.000
_cell.length_b   1.000
_cell.length_c   1.000
_cell.angle_alpha   90.00
_cell.angle_beta   90.00
_cell.angle_gamma   90.00
#
_symmetry.space_group_name_H-M   'P 1'
#
loop_
_entity.id
_entity.type
_entity.pdbx_description
1 polymer ?
#
loop_
_entity_poly.entity_id
_entity_poly.type
_entity_poly.pdbx_seq_one_letter_code
_entity_poly.pdbx_strand_id
1 'polypeptide(L)'
;MPHITSYLALRLIMGKIEHIIFIDNKLELELESAGLYDTLSPYRWVANSFFNFNQRIKNGSSIRIISYGKEYEIKTEQEFRDWIKKKFNSVSNGGFQEYLNKKID
;
A
#
# COMPACT_ATOMS: atom_id res chain seq x y z
N MET A 1 8.37 -12.16 -24.30
CA MET A 1 8.03 -11.69 -22.94
C MET A 1 6.65 -12.22 -22.60
N PRO A 2 6.53 -13.21 -21.70
CA PRO A 2 5.77 -12.95 -20.45
C PRO A 2 6.08 -13.93 -19.30
N HIS A 3 6.59 -13.48 -18.15
CA HIS A 3 6.59 -14.33 -16.93
C HIS A 3 6.37 -13.56 -15.61
N ILE A 4 6.27 -12.24 -15.63
CA ILE A 4 6.08 -11.45 -14.42
C ILE A 4 4.61 -11.49 -13.96
N THR A 5 3.66 -11.65 -14.89
CA THR A 5 2.22 -11.61 -14.60
C THR A 5 1.71 -12.83 -13.83
N SER A 6 2.23 -14.03 -14.13
CA SER A 6 1.75 -15.28 -13.54
C SER A 6 2.29 -15.53 -12.13
N TYR A 7 3.54 -15.14 -11.86
CA TYR A 7 4.15 -15.32 -10.52
C TYR A 7 3.53 -14.38 -9.46
N LEU A 8 3.32 -13.11 -9.83
CA LEU A 8 2.68 -12.13 -8.96
C LEU A 8 1.24 -12.50 -8.66
N ALA A 9 0.50 -12.93 -9.68
CA ALA A 9 -0.87 -13.43 -9.53
C ALA A 9 -0.92 -14.66 -8.61
N LEU A 10 0.05 -15.60 -8.73
CA LEU A 10 0.12 -16.76 -7.85
C LEU A 10 0.35 -16.37 -6.38
N ARG A 11 1.25 -15.42 -6.10
CA ARG A 11 1.53 -14.95 -4.73
C ARG A 11 0.34 -14.21 -4.10
N LEU A 12 -0.44 -13.49 -4.91
CA LEU A 12 -1.71 -12.89 -4.49
C LEU A 12 -2.77 -13.96 -4.17
N ILE A 13 -2.92 -14.98 -5.01
CA ILE A 13 -3.90 -16.06 -4.84
C ILE A 13 -3.56 -16.95 -3.63
N MET A 14 -2.27 -17.17 -3.36
CA MET A 14 -1.80 -17.94 -2.21
C MET A 14 -1.89 -17.17 -0.88
N GLY A 15 -2.41 -15.94 -0.87
CA GLY A 15 -2.57 -15.12 0.35
C GLY A 15 -1.25 -14.64 0.96
N LYS A 16 -0.15 -14.69 0.20
CA LYS A 16 1.18 -14.25 0.67
C LYS A 16 1.38 -12.74 0.53
N ILE A 17 0.69 -12.11 -0.42
CA ILE A 17 0.73 -10.67 -0.65
C ILE A 17 -0.69 -10.10 -0.52
N GLU A 18 -0.84 -9.06 0.31
CA GLU A 18 -2.11 -8.35 0.49
C GLU A 18 -2.21 -7.12 -0.41
N HIS A 19 -1.09 -6.41 -0.63
CA HIS A 19 -1.06 -5.16 -1.40
C HIS A 19 0.16 -5.08 -2.31
N ILE A 20 -0.05 -4.59 -3.52
CA ILE A 20 1.01 -4.27 -4.49
C ILE A 20 0.74 -2.87 -5.03
N ILE A 21 1.74 -2.01 -5.00
CA ILE A 21 1.61 -0.60 -5.39
C ILE A 21 2.58 -0.30 -6.52
N PHE A 22 2.04 0.32 -7.56
CA PHE A 22 2.78 0.77 -8.73
C PHE A 22 2.63 2.28 -8.91
N ILE A 23 3.71 2.93 -9.34
CA ILE A 23 3.72 4.32 -9.79
C ILE A 23 4.39 4.32 -11.17
N ASP A 24 3.79 4.99 -12.15
CA ASP A 24 4.29 5.02 -13.54
C ASP A 24 4.58 3.63 -14.10
N ASN A 25 3.71 2.66 -13.80
CA ASN A 25 3.84 1.23 -14.14
C ASN A 25 5.07 0.51 -13.55
N LYS A 26 5.80 1.12 -12.62
CA LYS A 26 6.89 0.49 -11.88
C LYS A 26 6.41 0.01 -10.53
N LEU A 27 6.82 -1.21 -10.15
CA LEU A 27 6.56 -1.76 -8.82
C LEU A 27 7.34 -0.94 -7.79
N GLU A 28 6.64 -0.35 -6.83
CA GLU A 28 7.24 0.48 -5.78
C GLU A 28 7.14 -0.19 -4.39
N LEU A 29 6.09 -0.99 -4.16
CA LEU A 29 5.88 -1.61 -2.85
C LEU A 29 5.04 -2.89 -2.93
N GLU A 30 5.47 -3.95 -2.24
CA GLU A 30 4.68 -5.15 -1.93
C GLU A 30 4.49 -5.24 -0.41
N LEU A 31 3.28 -5.53 0.04
CA LEU A 31 2.95 -5.77 1.45
C LEU A 31 2.32 -7.15 1.60
N GLU A 32 2.86 -7.93 2.54
CA GLU A 32 2.40 -9.28 2.90
C GLU A 32 1.42 -9.28 4.09
N SER A 33 1.15 -10.44 4.69
CA SER A 33 0.09 -10.61 5.68
C SER A 33 0.21 -9.75 6.94
N ALA A 34 -0.93 -9.24 7.38
CA ALA A 34 -1.09 -8.37 8.53
C ALA A 34 -0.62 -8.90 9.88
N GLY A 35 -0.51 -10.22 10.04
CA GLY A 35 0.01 -10.83 11.27
C GLY A 35 1.44 -10.42 11.64
N LEU A 36 2.18 -9.79 10.71
CA LEU A 36 3.52 -9.25 10.94
C LEU A 36 3.52 -7.75 11.32
N TYR A 37 2.38 -7.05 11.18
CA TYR A 37 2.20 -5.61 11.50
C TYR A 37 2.44 -5.26 12.97
N ASP A 38 2.34 -6.25 13.88
CA ASP A 38 2.40 -6.06 15.33
C ASP A 38 3.83 -5.98 15.90
N THR A 39 4.86 -6.03 15.05
CA THR A 39 6.24 -5.76 15.47
C THR A 39 6.60 -4.31 15.15
N LEU A 40 6.95 -3.52 16.15
CA LEU A 40 7.13 -2.06 16.12
C LEU A 40 8.29 -1.51 15.25
N SER A 41 8.77 -2.22 14.23
CA SER A 41 9.93 -1.81 13.41
C SER A 41 9.81 -1.98 11.88
N PRO A 42 9.18 -3.05 11.33
CA PRO A 42 9.10 -3.26 9.90
C PRO A 42 8.05 -2.40 9.17
N TYR A 43 7.42 -1.40 9.79
CA TYR A 43 6.41 -0.57 9.09
C TYR A 43 6.74 0.92 9.06
N ARG A 44 7.84 1.34 9.68
CA ARG A 44 8.34 2.72 9.55
C ARG A 44 8.71 3.04 8.10
N TRP A 45 9.25 2.06 7.36
CA TRP A 45 9.55 2.21 5.95
C TRP A 45 8.28 2.27 5.09
N VAL A 46 7.24 1.51 5.43
CA VAL A 46 5.92 1.61 4.76
C VAL A 46 5.31 3.00 4.94
N ALA A 47 5.38 3.57 6.14
CA ALA A 47 4.94 4.94 6.39
C ALA A 47 5.75 5.99 5.61
N ASN A 48 7.07 5.80 5.45
CA ASN A 48 7.89 6.64 4.58
C ASN A 48 7.46 6.51 3.11
N SER A 49 7.23 5.28 2.63
CA SER A 49 6.78 5.03 1.27
C SER A 49 5.42 5.69 1.03
N PHE A 50 4.46 5.55 1.93
CA PHE A 50 3.15 6.20 1.80
C PHE A 50 3.24 7.72 1.83
N PHE A 51 4.12 8.30 2.65
CA PHE A 51 4.39 9.73 2.59
C PHE A 51 4.91 10.15 1.20
N ASN A 52 5.94 9.46 0.69
CA ASN A 52 6.50 9.74 -0.63
C ASN A 52 5.46 9.57 -1.76
N PHE A 53 4.61 8.55 -1.65
CA PHE A 53 3.52 8.31 -2.58
C PHE A 53 2.49 9.45 -2.56
N ASN A 54 2.12 9.94 -1.37
CA ASN A 54 1.23 11.09 -1.24
C ASN A 54 1.85 12.35 -1.89
N GLN A 55 3.15 12.59 -1.69
CA GLN A 55 3.86 13.71 -2.36
C GLN A 55 3.87 13.58 -3.88
N ARG A 56 4.05 12.36 -4.41
CA ARG A 56 3.98 12.11 -5.86
C ARG A 56 2.56 12.36 -6.41
N ILE A 57 1.52 11.94 -5.69
CA ILE A 57 0.13 12.23 -6.05
C ILE A 57 -0.15 13.73 -6.05
N LYS A 58 0.33 14.46 -5.03
CA LYS A 58 0.24 15.93 -4.98
C LYS A 58 0.90 16.60 -6.20
N ASN A 59 1.95 15.97 -6.74
CA ASN A 59 2.65 16.42 -7.95
C ASN A 59 2.04 15.87 -9.27
N GLY A 60 0.85 15.25 -9.22
CA GLY A 60 0.09 14.82 -10.40
C GLY A 60 0.35 13.38 -10.86
N SER A 61 1.10 12.57 -10.11
CA SER A 61 1.27 11.14 -10.43
C SER A 61 0.01 10.35 -10.09
N SER A 62 -0.35 9.36 -10.90
CA SER A 62 -1.34 8.36 -10.52
C SER A 62 -0.68 7.12 -9.91
N ILE A 63 -1.34 6.54 -8.92
CA ILE A 63 -0.89 5.32 -8.25
C ILE A 63 -1.87 4.21 -8.59
N ARG A 64 -1.34 3.07 -8.97
CA ARG A 64 -2.11 1.86 -9.23
C ARG A 64 -1.85 0.86 -8.12
N ILE A 65 -2.91 0.40 -7.46
CA ILE A 65 -2.82 -0.50 -6.32
C ILE A 65 -3.60 -1.78 -6.61
N ILE A 66 -2.95 -2.93 -6.45
CA ILE A 66 -3.62 -4.23 -6.42
C ILE A 66 -3.70 -4.66 -4.95
N SER A 67 -4.91 -4.68 -4.39
CA SER A 67 -5.15 -5.06 -3.00
C SER A 67 -6.14 -6.22 -2.92
N TYR A 68 -5.72 -7.34 -2.33
CA TYR A 68 -6.48 -8.59 -2.27
C TYR A 68 -7.06 -8.98 -3.65
N GLY A 69 -6.22 -8.90 -4.68
CA GLY A 69 -6.59 -9.20 -6.07
C GLY A 69 -7.51 -8.18 -6.76
N LYS A 70 -7.88 -7.07 -6.09
CA LYS A 70 -8.67 -5.98 -6.68
C LYS A 70 -7.78 -4.81 -7.04
N GLU A 71 -7.95 -4.28 -8.23
CA GLU A 71 -7.18 -3.13 -8.74
C GLU A 71 -7.90 -1.81 -8.44
N TYR A 72 -7.12 -0.81 -8.04
CA TYR A 72 -7.55 0.55 -7.73
C TYR A 72 -6.60 1.53 -8.43
N GLU A 73 -7.17 2.55 -9.07
CA GLU A 73 -6.41 3.70 -9.57
C GLU A 73 -6.68 4.89 -8.64
N ILE A 74 -5.62 5.51 -8.15
CA ILE A 74 -5.66 6.62 -7.19
C ILE A 74 -4.99 7.83 -7.84
N LYS A 75 -5.74 8.93 -7.95
CA LYS A 75 -5.29 10.15 -8.63
C LYS A 75 -5.25 11.35 -7.71
N THR A 76 -5.90 11.25 -6.55
CA THR A 76 -5.99 12.33 -5.58
C THR A 76 -5.49 11.91 -4.22
N GLU A 77 -5.00 12.89 -3.45
CA GLU A 77 -4.58 12.68 -2.07
C GLU A 77 -5.72 12.10 -1.21
N GLN A 78 -6.95 12.59 -1.43
CA GLN A 78 -8.12 12.14 -0.67
C GLN A 78 -8.41 10.65 -0.91
N GLU A 79 -8.41 10.21 -2.16
CA GLU A 79 -8.58 8.79 -2.50
C GLU A 79 -7.49 7.92 -1.87
N PHE A 80 -6.24 8.40 -1.85
CA PHE A 80 -5.14 7.69 -1.24
C PHE A 80 -5.32 7.53 0.27
N ARG A 81 -5.68 8.61 0.96
CA ARG A 81 -5.95 8.61 2.40
C ARG A 81 -7.12 7.70 2.75
N ASP A 82 -8.20 7.74 1.99
CA ASP A 82 -9.38 6.91 2.23
C ASP A 82 -9.06 5.43 1.99
N TRP A 83 -8.25 5.12 0.97
CA TRP A 83 -7.75 3.77 0.77
C TRP A 83 -6.92 3.27 1.95
N ILE A 84 -5.95 4.08 2.43
CA ILE A 84 -5.13 3.73 3.60
C ILE A 84 -6.02 3.49 4.82
N LYS A 85 -6.94 4.42 5.12
CA LYS A 85 -7.88 4.28 6.24
C LYS A 85 -8.70 3.00 6.13
N LYS A 86 -9.25 2.71 4.95
CA LYS A 86 -10.07 1.52 4.75
C LYS A 86 -9.29 0.22 4.93
N LYS A 87 -8.01 0.19 4.55
CA LYS A 87 -7.19 -1.03 4.54
C LYS A 87 -6.42 -1.27 5.83
N PHE A 88 -5.94 -0.22 6.47
CA PHE A 88 -5.08 -0.30 7.65
C PHE A 88 -5.78 0.11 8.94
N ASN A 89 -6.94 0.78 8.87
CA ASN A 89 -7.66 1.26 10.07
C ASN A 89 -8.96 0.50 10.35
N SER A 90 -9.29 -0.56 9.61
CA SER A 90 -10.54 -1.32 9.83
C SER A 90 -10.43 -2.40 10.92
N VAL A 91 -9.24 -2.60 11.49
CA VAL A 91 -9.02 -3.54 12.60
C VAL A 91 -8.33 -2.73 13.69
N SER A 92 -9.05 -2.48 14.77
CA SER A 92 -8.54 -1.84 15.98
C SER A 92 -7.19 -2.44 16.37
N ASN A 93 -6.12 -1.65 16.42
CA ASN A 93 -5.03 -1.68 17.42
C ASN A 93 -3.75 -0.93 16.95
N GLY A 94 -3.18 -0.11 17.84
CA GLY A 94 -1.75 0.18 17.87
C GLY A 94 -1.28 1.49 17.23
N GLY A 95 -0.27 2.13 17.86
CA GLY A 95 0.34 3.42 17.48
C GLY A 95 0.90 3.54 16.06
N PHE A 96 0.85 2.49 15.25
CA PHE A 96 1.14 2.54 13.81
C PHE A 96 0.14 3.41 13.05
N GLN A 97 -1.16 3.28 13.34
CA GLN A 97 -2.20 4.11 12.72
C GLN A 97 -2.00 5.60 13.04
N GLU A 98 -1.72 5.91 14.30
CA GLU A 98 -1.50 7.29 14.75
C GLU A 98 -0.24 7.89 14.10
N TYR A 99 0.84 7.10 14.01
CA TYR A 99 2.06 7.50 13.32
C TYR A 99 1.83 7.73 11.83
N LEU A 100 1.05 6.87 11.17
CA LEU A 100 0.77 6.95 9.75
C LEU A 100 -0.05 8.20 9.40
N ASN A 101 -1.12 8.46 10.16
CA ASN A 101 -1.96 9.64 9.95
C ASN A 101 -1.16 10.94 10.16
N LYS A 102 -0.39 11.05 11.26
CA LYS A 102 0.43 12.24 11.56
C LYS A 102 1.49 12.54 10.50
N LYS A 103 1.92 11.53 9.75
CA LYS A 103 3.02 11.66 8.79
C LYS A 103 2.54 11.94 7.38
N ILE A 104 1.34 11.48 7.03
CA ILE A 104 0.78 11.67 5.69
C ILE A 104 0.11 13.04 5.57
N ASP A 105 -0.46 13.59 6.66
CA ASP A 105 -0.80 15.02 6.81
C ASP A 105 0.38 15.93 6.45
#